data_AF-A0A517SSM3-F1
#
_entry.id   AF-A0A517SSM3-F1
#
_cell.length_a   1.000
_cell.length_b   1.000
_cell.length_c   1.000
_cell.angle_alpha   90.00
_cell.angle_beta   90.00
_cell.angle_gamma   90.00
#
_symmetry.space_group_name_H-M   'P 1'
#
loop_
_entity.id
_entity.type
_entity.pdbx_description
1 polymer ?
#
loop_
_entity_poly.entity_id
_entity_poly.type
_entity_poly.pdbx_seq_one_letter_code
_entity_poly.pdbx_strand_id
1 'polypeptide(L)'
;MNKRVQEVFLQPRPMRILFGGLMATAGLMIGGFFGVDLVHQSVVSSLQPEPIRYVDLVQQLGSQDDDAIQSLTKQPMVLHGVSYLDPVQRVIDREFNKDDDHIAELRKNQWLQLRRFWEEGITQVDLSPVDGKENPYGTLLRLSANPVHVKLANDQLAANGALTGVIRRYGPDEFFGDVVTYQRAGRLEFGPKQVQEVPAWTFVPVSSESRAEIGLVMFLLGGLLLAAGTAICASGGPNLFAWILTAPFALLSLVGYPLRYGRGTQLTRLAYIGASALLCVGGVGALLVLGNFGKASGVWSFQLLGFTMIFAGLAASIGAIAQKFAHNPLAAVELAYTPEYSSIDDIPRWDRSAVPEKGTEPKAREYRDDPLMAVASIPLTGKLKEQAWKLSEIGFSEAGSLQWQREEYLASASIQLGCQNVVVSEMEYDSANDQVSWQLISVLSSGKTIISLSDNFREPCTGNSDEALIQQIPAQDSAAMLTKHLERVVSEAEQQNATTVEFNLQEIRNVAHLSHRIMAGVRGTSGGKPVRVSAKSYGRFDYPPQPINTPVVAPVAPGAPMSTPANSAL
;
A
#
# COMPACT_ATOMS: atom_id res chain seq x y z
N MET A 1 -9.17 -16.29 8.45
CA MET A 1 -9.26 -14.81 8.38
C MET A 1 -10.67 -14.46 7.92
N ASN A 2 -11.43 -13.70 8.71
CA ASN A 2 -12.86 -13.45 8.47
C ASN A 2 -13.07 -12.86 7.05
N LYS A 3 -14.06 -13.36 6.29
CA LYS A 3 -14.29 -12.95 4.88
C LYS A 3 -14.40 -11.42 4.72
N ARG A 4 -14.93 -10.73 5.74
CA ARG A 4 -14.97 -9.25 5.82
C ARG A 4 -13.62 -8.58 6.09
N VAL A 5 -12.72 -9.20 6.87
CA VAL A 5 -11.35 -8.67 7.08
C VAL A 5 -10.50 -8.93 5.84
N GLN A 6 -10.70 -10.08 5.18
CA GLN A 6 -10.17 -10.30 3.83
C GLN A 6 -10.73 -9.26 2.86
N GLU A 7 -12.03 -8.94 2.86
CA GLU A 7 -12.60 -7.92 1.98
C GLU A 7 -12.06 -6.50 2.28
N VAL A 8 -11.82 -6.12 3.54
CA VAL A 8 -11.22 -4.81 3.89
C VAL A 8 -9.74 -4.70 3.50
N PHE A 9 -8.99 -5.82 3.48
CA PHE A 9 -7.60 -5.85 3.05
C PHE A 9 -7.39 -6.18 1.56
N LEU A 10 -8.35 -6.83 0.90
CA LEU A 10 -8.32 -7.24 -0.51
C LEU A 10 -9.15 -6.34 -1.44
N GLN A 11 -9.95 -5.40 -0.91
CA GLN A 11 -10.62 -4.46 -1.78
C GLN A 11 -9.57 -3.64 -2.57
N PRO A 12 -9.71 -3.54 -3.90
CA PRO A 12 -8.91 -2.61 -4.69
C PRO A 12 -9.09 -1.24 -4.04
N ARG A 13 -7.99 -0.63 -3.57
CA ARG A 13 -8.01 0.68 -2.93
C ARG A 13 -7.83 1.74 -4.02
N PRO A 14 -8.91 2.27 -4.64
CA PRO A 14 -8.79 3.31 -5.66
C PRO A 14 -8.05 4.53 -5.14
N MET A 15 -8.12 4.78 -3.83
CA MET A 15 -7.35 5.83 -3.15
C MET A 15 -5.84 5.69 -3.33
N ARG A 16 -5.28 4.47 -3.44
CA ARG A 16 -3.84 4.29 -3.72
C ARG A 16 -3.48 4.66 -5.15
N ILE A 17 -4.34 4.35 -6.11
CA ILE A 17 -4.15 4.74 -7.53
C ILE A 17 -4.25 6.25 -7.65
N LEU A 18 -5.25 6.87 -7.02
CA LEU A 18 -5.44 8.32 -7.05
C LEU A 18 -4.30 9.05 -6.35
N PHE A 19 -3.97 8.67 -5.12
CA PHE A 19 -2.91 9.31 -4.34
C PHE A 19 -1.53 9.08 -4.98
N GLY A 20 -1.22 7.84 -5.37
CA GLY A 20 0.04 7.51 -6.05
C GLY A 20 0.14 8.19 -7.41
N GLY A 21 -0.96 8.24 -8.17
CA GLY A 21 -1.06 8.97 -9.43
C GLY A 21 -0.77 10.46 -9.22
N LEU A 22 -1.47 11.13 -8.30
CA LEU A 22 -1.25 12.55 -7.97
C LEU A 22 0.19 12.83 -7.53
N MET A 23 0.78 11.99 -6.67
CA MET A 23 2.19 12.10 -6.29
C MET A 23 3.12 11.95 -7.49
N ALA A 24 2.84 10.99 -8.39
CA ALA A 24 3.63 10.78 -9.59
C ALA A 24 3.56 11.99 -10.54
N THR A 25 2.37 12.55 -10.75
CA THR A 25 2.20 13.77 -11.57
C THR A 25 2.89 14.97 -10.94
N ALA A 26 2.76 15.17 -9.63
CA ALA A 26 3.45 16.23 -8.92
C ALA A 26 4.97 16.08 -9.01
N GLY A 27 5.49 14.86 -8.86
CA GLY A 27 6.91 14.55 -9.03
C GLY A 27 7.41 14.81 -10.44
N LEU A 28 6.62 14.45 -11.46
CA LEU A 28 6.91 14.76 -12.86
C LEU A 28 6.94 16.26 -13.14
N MET A 29 5.98 17.02 -12.60
CA MET A 29 5.94 18.47 -12.74
C MET A 29 7.16 19.13 -12.06
N ILE A 30 7.38 18.84 -10.78
CA ILE A 30 8.47 19.44 -9.99
C ILE A 30 9.83 19.03 -10.54
N GLY A 31 10.08 17.74 -10.71
CA GLY A 31 11.38 17.22 -11.09
C GLY A 31 11.61 17.29 -12.59
N GLY A 32 10.66 16.81 -13.38
CA GLY A 32 10.79 16.70 -14.83
C GLY A 32 10.74 18.05 -15.55
N PHE A 33 9.76 18.90 -15.23
CA PHE A 33 9.62 20.18 -15.93
C PHE A 33 10.51 21.28 -15.36
N PHE A 34 10.58 21.42 -14.04
CA PHE A 34 11.38 22.48 -13.42
C PHE A 34 12.79 22.01 -13.05
N GLY A 35 12.91 20.87 -12.36
CA GLY A 35 14.20 20.36 -11.89
C GLY A 35 15.20 20.06 -13.01
N VAL A 36 14.79 19.33 -14.05
CA VAL A 36 15.66 19.00 -15.19
C VAL A 36 16.18 20.25 -15.87
N ASP A 37 15.30 21.22 -16.18
CA ASP A 37 15.69 22.47 -16.86
C ASP A 37 16.62 23.33 -15.98
N LEU A 38 16.33 23.46 -14.68
CA LEU A 38 17.18 24.22 -13.76
C LEU A 38 18.58 23.60 -13.59
N VAL A 39 18.67 22.28 -13.44
CA VAL A 39 19.99 21.59 -13.34
C VAL A 39 20.72 21.64 -14.68
N HIS A 40 19.99 21.48 -15.78
CA HIS A 40 20.57 21.63 -17.11
C HIS A 40 21.19 23.02 -17.26
N GLN A 41 20.41 24.07 -17.02
CA GLN A 41 20.86 25.45 -17.11
C GLN A 41 22.00 25.77 -16.14
N SER A 42 22.01 25.22 -14.93
CA SER A 42 23.09 25.47 -13.96
C SER A 42 24.40 24.79 -14.35
N VAL A 43 24.35 23.60 -14.95
CA VAL A 43 25.53 22.93 -15.50
C VAL A 43 26.03 23.69 -16.72
N VAL A 44 25.12 24.08 -17.61
CA VAL A 44 25.46 24.87 -18.80
C VAL A 44 26.02 26.23 -18.42
N SER A 45 25.47 26.91 -17.40
CA SER A 45 25.95 28.23 -16.95
C SER A 45 27.35 28.21 -16.33
N SER A 46 27.81 27.04 -15.88
CA SER A 46 29.17 26.87 -15.35
C SER A 46 30.24 26.86 -16.45
N LEU A 47 29.85 26.68 -17.70
CA LEU A 47 30.74 26.74 -18.86
C LEU A 47 31.02 28.22 -19.21
N GLN A 48 32.25 28.50 -19.66
CA GLN A 48 32.63 29.85 -20.03
C GLN A 48 31.83 30.31 -21.26
N PRO A 49 31.11 31.45 -21.18
CA PRO A 49 30.34 31.94 -22.32
C PRO A 49 31.26 32.44 -23.42
N GLU A 50 31.01 32.02 -24.67
CA GLU A 50 31.79 32.49 -25.82
C GLU A 50 31.18 33.78 -26.40
N PRO A 51 31.94 34.89 -26.50
CA PRO A 51 31.41 36.15 -27.00
C PRO A 51 31.18 36.12 -28.52
N ILE A 52 29.92 36.25 -28.96
CA ILE A 52 29.53 36.27 -30.38
C ILE A 52 28.78 37.55 -30.78
N ARG A 53 28.78 37.88 -32.07
CA ARG A 53 27.87 38.87 -32.66
C ARG A 53 26.56 38.21 -33.08
N TYR A 54 25.45 38.94 -32.98
CA TYR A 54 24.13 38.43 -33.37
C TYR A 54 24.10 37.91 -34.81
N VAL A 55 24.71 38.61 -35.76
CA VAL A 55 24.74 38.22 -37.18
C VAL A 55 25.48 36.90 -37.37
N ASP A 56 26.64 36.75 -36.71
CA ASP A 56 27.45 35.52 -36.78
C ASP A 56 26.69 34.33 -36.16
N LEU A 57 25.98 34.58 -35.04
CA LEU A 57 25.12 33.59 -34.40
C LEU A 57 23.98 33.15 -35.33
N VAL A 58 23.23 34.09 -35.90
CA VAL A 58 22.11 33.76 -36.80
C VAL A 58 22.58 32.98 -38.03
N GLN A 59 23.78 33.30 -38.56
CA GLN A 59 24.39 32.54 -39.65
C GLN A 59 24.79 31.12 -39.23
N GLN A 60 25.38 30.95 -38.04
CA GLN A 60 25.72 29.63 -37.47
C GLN A 60 24.47 28.77 -37.25
N LEU A 61 23.41 29.36 -36.68
CA LEU A 61 22.12 28.70 -36.47
C LEU A 61 21.44 28.30 -37.80
N GLY A 62 21.70 29.05 -38.87
CA GLY A 62 21.26 28.72 -40.23
C GLY A 62 22.06 27.58 -40.88
N SER A 63 23.29 27.33 -40.41
CA SER A 63 24.21 26.34 -40.96
C SER A 63 24.28 25.04 -40.14
N GLN A 64 23.16 24.55 -39.59
CA GLN A 64 22.93 23.20 -38.99
C GLN A 64 23.94 22.58 -38.00
N ASP A 65 25.09 23.19 -37.71
CA ASP A 65 26.09 22.69 -36.75
C ASP A 65 25.83 23.32 -35.38
N ASP A 66 25.16 22.54 -34.52
CA ASP A 66 24.81 22.87 -33.14
C ASP A 66 25.98 22.50 -32.20
N ASP A 67 26.45 23.41 -31.32
CA ASP A 67 27.07 23.11 -30.00
C ASP A 67 27.82 24.31 -29.35
N ALA A 68 27.18 25.46 -29.10
CA ALA A 68 27.86 26.54 -28.33
C ALA A 68 26.95 27.34 -27.38
N ILE A 69 27.48 27.64 -26.20
CA ILE A 69 26.94 28.66 -25.29
C ILE A 69 27.48 30.00 -25.75
N GLN A 70 26.58 30.90 -26.12
CA GLN A 70 26.97 32.14 -26.76
C GLN A 70 26.52 33.34 -25.93
N SER A 71 27.45 34.24 -25.66
CA SER A 71 27.20 35.54 -25.04
C SER A 71 27.20 36.63 -26.10
N LEU A 72 26.10 37.35 -26.20
CA LEU A 72 25.88 38.39 -27.20
C LEU A 72 26.42 39.72 -26.64
N THR A 73 27.69 40.00 -26.89
CA THR A 73 28.47 41.05 -26.20
C THR A 73 28.91 42.23 -27.07
N LYS A 74 28.78 42.12 -28.39
CA LYS A 74 29.45 43.06 -29.32
C LYS A 74 28.53 44.04 -30.06
N GLN A 75 27.22 43.99 -29.83
CA GLN A 75 26.26 44.93 -30.42
C GLN A 75 25.14 45.23 -29.41
N PRO A 76 24.70 46.49 -29.30
CA PRO A 76 23.57 46.82 -28.46
C PRO A 76 22.31 46.19 -29.09
N MET A 77 21.49 45.55 -28.26
CA MET A 77 20.28 44.81 -28.66
C MET A 77 19.04 45.56 -28.22
N VAL A 78 17.97 45.49 -29.02
CA VAL A 78 16.63 45.95 -28.62
C VAL A 78 15.71 44.74 -28.58
N LEU A 79 14.89 44.67 -27.53
CA LEU A 79 13.77 43.74 -27.48
C LEU A 79 12.56 44.38 -28.17
N HIS A 80 12.16 43.86 -29.32
CA HIS A 80 10.98 44.34 -30.04
C HIS A 80 9.74 43.56 -29.58
N GLY A 81 8.63 44.26 -29.39
CA GLY A 81 7.37 43.66 -28.92
C GLY A 81 7.19 43.63 -27.39
N VAL A 82 8.15 44.15 -26.61
CA VAL A 82 8.01 44.29 -25.16
C VAL A 82 7.13 45.49 -24.83
N SER A 83 5.82 45.32 -24.93
CA SER A 83 4.92 46.20 -24.20
C SER A 83 4.99 45.75 -22.73
N TYR A 84 5.60 46.54 -21.84
CA TYR A 84 5.56 46.32 -20.39
C TYR A 84 4.18 46.73 -19.86
N LEU A 85 3.18 45.93 -20.18
CA LEU A 85 1.95 45.89 -19.43
C LEU A 85 1.93 44.49 -18.88
N ASP A 86 2.07 44.38 -17.55
CA ASP A 86 1.90 43.15 -16.79
C ASP A 86 0.75 42.36 -17.45
N PRO A 87 0.95 41.12 -17.93
CA PRO A 87 -0.08 40.39 -18.67
C PRO A 87 -1.40 40.37 -17.91
N VAL A 88 -1.31 40.37 -16.57
CA VAL A 88 -2.44 40.53 -15.65
C VAL A 88 -3.06 41.92 -15.78
N GLN A 89 -2.25 42.99 -15.75
CA GLN A 89 -2.70 44.37 -15.95
C GLN A 89 -3.29 44.62 -17.34
N ARG A 90 -2.81 43.96 -18.41
CA ARG A 90 -3.35 44.11 -19.77
C ARG A 90 -4.68 43.39 -19.96
N VAL A 91 -4.84 42.20 -19.38
CA VAL A 91 -6.13 41.52 -19.26
C VAL A 91 -7.09 42.38 -18.42
N ILE A 92 -6.61 42.89 -17.28
CA ILE A 92 -7.35 43.79 -16.39
C ILE A 92 -7.77 45.04 -17.15
N ASP A 93 -6.89 45.83 -17.75
CA ASP A 93 -7.22 47.11 -18.39
C ASP A 93 -8.14 46.94 -19.62
N ARG A 94 -8.08 45.78 -20.30
CA ARG A 94 -8.94 45.46 -21.45
C ARG A 94 -10.32 44.94 -21.03
N GLU A 95 -10.42 44.27 -19.88
CA GLU A 95 -11.67 43.74 -19.31
C GLU A 95 -12.35 44.72 -18.34
N PHE A 96 -11.61 45.58 -17.64
CA PHE A 96 -12.13 46.65 -16.76
C PHE A 96 -12.86 47.76 -17.53
N ASN A 97 -12.76 47.76 -18.87
CA ASN A 97 -13.59 48.57 -19.75
C ASN A 97 -14.88 47.85 -20.20
N LYS A 98 -15.20 46.67 -19.66
CA LYS A 98 -16.44 45.93 -19.91
C LYS A 98 -17.16 45.61 -18.59
N ASP A 99 -18.49 45.53 -18.67
CA ASP A 99 -19.45 45.44 -17.56
C ASP A 99 -19.00 44.59 -16.35
N ASP A 100 -19.25 45.12 -15.15
CA ASP A 100 -18.90 44.55 -13.83
C ASP A 100 -19.35 43.10 -13.61
N ASP A 101 -20.40 42.65 -14.31
CA ASP A 101 -20.92 41.28 -14.22
C ASP A 101 -19.98 40.24 -14.84
N HIS A 102 -19.19 40.60 -15.86
CA HIS A 102 -18.22 39.70 -16.49
C HIS A 102 -17.00 39.46 -15.57
N ILE A 103 -16.64 40.46 -14.77
CA ILE A 103 -15.55 40.41 -13.79
C ILE A 103 -15.90 39.46 -12.63
N ALA A 104 -17.17 39.42 -12.22
CA ALA A 104 -17.64 38.49 -11.19
C ALA A 104 -17.57 37.01 -11.63
N GLU A 105 -17.83 36.75 -12.92
CA GLU A 105 -17.73 35.42 -13.52
C GLU A 105 -16.26 34.99 -13.69
N LEU A 106 -15.39 35.92 -14.10
CA LEU A 106 -13.93 35.68 -14.21
C LEU A 106 -13.26 35.46 -12.85
N ARG A 107 -13.69 36.12 -11.77
CA ARG A 107 -13.20 35.84 -10.41
C ARG A 107 -13.59 34.45 -9.91
N LYS A 108 -14.75 33.92 -10.33
CA LYS A 108 -15.19 32.57 -9.98
C LYS A 108 -14.41 31.49 -10.74
N ASN A 109 -13.91 31.79 -11.93
CA ASN A 109 -13.22 30.83 -12.79
C ASN A 109 -11.69 31.06 -12.80
N GLN A 110 -11.02 30.70 -11.68
CA GLN A 110 -9.56 30.75 -11.56
C GLN A 110 -8.83 30.01 -12.70
N TRP A 111 -9.44 28.95 -13.24
CA TRP A 111 -8.93 28.21 -14.39
C TRP A 111 -8.89 29.07 -15.67
N LEU A 112 -9.88 29.95 -15.88
CA LEU A 112 -9.94 30.82 -17.04
C LEU A 112 -8.94 31.97 -16.94
N GLN A 113 -8.67 32.46 -15.72
CA GLN A 113 -7.60 33.44 -15.46
C GLN A 113 -6.22 32.84 -15.66
N LEU A 114 -5.97 31.63 -15.12
CA LEU A 114 -4.71 30.92 -15.34
C LEU A 114 -4.53 30.64 -16.84
N ARG A 115 -5.58 30.16 -17.51
CA ARG A 115 -5.61 29.91 -18.95
C ARG A 115 -5.32 31.18 -19.75
N ARG A 116 -5.95 32.31 -19.45
CA ARG A 116 -5.69 33.60 -20.14
C ARG A 116 -4.32 34.18 -19.82
N PHE A 117 -3.82 33.99 -18.60
CA PHE A 117 -2.44 34.31 -18.25
C PHE A 117 -1.44 33.52 -19.11
N TRP A 118 -1.72 32.24 -19.35
CA TRP A 118 -0.94 31.42 -20.29
C TRP A 118 -1.21 31.78 -21.77
N GLU A 119 -2.41 32.22 -22.15
CA GLU A 119 -2.76 32.59 -23.53
C GLU A 119 -2.23 33.98 -23.95
N GLU A 120 -2.22 34.97 -23.04
CA GLU A 120 -1.77 36.34 -23.31
C GLU A 120 -0.34 36.61 -22.79
N GLY A 121 0.15 35.81 -21.84
CA GLY A 121 1.50 35.92 -21.29
C GLY A 121 2.60 35.33 -22.17
N ILE A 122 2.27 34.47 -23.15
CA ILE A 122 3.21 33.94 -24.13
C ILE A 122 3.25 34.85 -25.38
N THR A 123 3.49 36.15 -25.20
CA THR A 123 3.92 36.96 -26.36
C THR A 123 5.39 36.70 -26.58
N GLN A 124 5.71 35.99 -27.66
CA GLN A 124 7.10 35.79 -28.07
C GLN A 124 7.74 37.15 -28.36
N VAL A 125 8.90 37.39 -27.76
CA VAL A 125 9.63 38.65 -27.90
C VAL A 125 10.73 38.42 -28.92
N ASP A 126 10.75 39.23 -29.97
CA ASP A 126 11.77 39.13 -31.01
C ASP A 126 13.04 39.86 -30.57
N LEU A 127 14.18 39.20 -30.77
CA LEU A 127 15.51 39.75 -30.52
C LEU A 127 16.06 40.32 -31.82
N SER A 128 16.36 41.63 -31.85
CA SER A 128 17.06 42.25 -32.98
C SER A 128 18.10 43.29 -32.56
N PRO A 129 19.17 43.46 -33.35
CA PRO A 129 20.19 44.48 -33.09
C PRO A 129 19.62 45.90 -33.26
N VAL A 130 20.11 46.86 -32.45
CA VAL A 130 19.69 48.28 -32.46
C VAL A 130 19.87 48.95 -33.82
N ASP A 131 20.83 48.47 -34.62
CA ASP A 131 21.28 49.12 -35.87
C ASP A 131 20.21 49.16 -36.98
N GLY A 132 19.02 48.57 -36.78
CA GLY A 132 17.81 48.81 -37.56
C GLY A 132 17.83 48.34 -39.02
N LYS A 133 18.90 47.67 -39.47
CA LYS A 133 18.92 47.01 -40.79
C LYS A 133 18.04 45.78 -40.71
N GLU A 134 16.99 45.73 -41.54
CA GLU A 134 16.12 44.57 -41.70
C GLU A 134 16.98 43.30 -41.74
N ASN A 135 16.75 42.40 -40.78
CA ASN A 135 17.47 41.13 -40.74
C ASN A 135 17.07 40.35 -42.00
N PRO A 136 17.97 40.12 -42.97
CA PRO A 136 17.62 39.45 -44.23
C PRO A 136 17.16 38.01 -44.03
N TYR A 137 17.30 37.47 -42.81
CA TYR A 137 16.96 36.09 -42.45
C TYR A 137 15.68 35.95 -41.60
N GLY A 138 14.93 37.03 -41.35
CA GLY A 138 13.71 36.99 -40.50
C GLY A 138 14.00 36.76 -39.01
N THR A 139 12.96 36.60 -38.19
CA THR A 139 13.06 36.39 -36.73
C THR A 139 13.42 34.95 -36.38
N LEU A 140 14.69 34.62 -36.64
CA LEU A 140 15.33 33.33 -36.35
C LEU A 140 15.58 33.06 -34.86
N LEU A 141 15.69 34.11 -34.05
CA LEU A 141 15.97 34.02 -32.62
C LEU A 141 14.90 34.78 -31.83
N ARG A 142 14.21 34.06 -30.95
CA ARG A 142 13.15 34.58 -30.07
C ARG A 142 13.60 34.48 -28.62
N LEU A 143 13.24 35.43 -27.79
CA LEU A 143 13.44 35.32 -26.35
C LEU A 143 12.37 34.38 -25.77
N SER A 144 12.74 33.55 -24.79
CA SER A 144 11.75 32.73 -24.07
C SER A 144 10.64 33.61 -23.53
N ALA A 145 9.41 33.17 -23.72
CA ALA A 145 8.21 33.90 -23.34
C ALA A 145 7.96 33.92 -21.82
N ASN A 146 8.83 33.29 -21.02
CA ASN A 146 8.73 33.31 -19.57
C ASN A 146 9.01 34.75 -19.05
N PRO A 147 8.09 35.36 -18.26
CA PRO A 147 8.28 36.72 -17.73
C PRO A 147 9.56 36.90 -16.92
N VAL A 148 10.01 35.84 -16.23
CA VAL A 148 11.27 35.84 -15.47
C VAL A 148 12.47 35.98 -16.41
N HIS A 149 12.43 35.30 -17.55
CA HIS A 149 13.47 35.41 -18.58
C HIS A 149 13.47 36.80 -19.22
N VAL A 150 12.30 37.35 -19.56
CA VAL A 150 12.20 38.72 -20.11
C VAL A 150 12.77 39.75 -19.15
N LYS A 151 12.43 39.67 -17.86
CA LYS A 151 12.99 40.55 -16.83
C LYS A 151 14.50 40.40 -16.73
N LEU A 152 15.01 39.16 -16.66
CA LEU A 152 16.44 38.90 -16.56
C LEU A 152 17.23 39.42 -17.77
N ALA A 153 16.68 39.27 -18.98
CA ALA A 153 17.28 39.82 -20.20
C ALA A 153 17.37 41.35 -20.14
N ASN A 154 16.31 42.03 -19.67
CA ASN A 154 16.33 43.48 -19.47
C ASN A 154 17.36 43.90 -18.42
N ASP A 155 17.43 43.19 -17.30
CA ASP A 155 18.40 43.46 -16.23
C ASP A 155 19.85 43.30 -16.75
N GLN A 156 20.12 42.26 -17.55
CA GLN A 156 21.43 42.05 -18.20
C GLN A 156 21.79 43.15 -19.20
N LEU A 157 20.83 43.55 -20.05
CA LEU A 157 21.02 44.63 -21.02
C LEU A 157 21.30 45.96 -20.33
N ALA A 158 20.55 46.27 -19.27
CA ALA A 158 20.74 47.49 -18.50
C ALA A 158 22.10 47.52 -17.77
N ALA A 159 22.54 46.38 -17.22
CA ALA A 159 23.79 46.29 -16.47
C ALA A 159 25.04 46.26 -17.37
N ASN A 160 25.01 45.47 -18.44
CA ASN A 160 26.22 45.11 -19.20
C ASN A 160 26.15 45.49 -20.68
N GLY A 161 25.01 45.98 -21.18
CA GLY A 161 24.79 46.20 -22.61
C GLY A 161 24.84 44.92 -23.46
N ALA A 162 24.78 43.76 -22.82
CA ALA A 162 25.01 42.45 -23.43
C ALA A 162 24.04 41.42 -22.83
N LEU A 163 23.65 40.43 -23.64
CA LEU A 163 22.81 39.30 -23.21
C LEU A 163 23.67 38.05 -23.06
N THR A 164 23.50 37.36 -21.94
CA THR A 164 24.15 36.07 -21.70
C THR A 164 23.10 35.01 -21.42
N GLY A 165 23.10 33.96 -22.22
CA GLY A 165 22.07 32.95 -22.18
C GLY A 165 22.42 31.72 -23.00
N VAL A 166 21.47 30.79 -23.03
CA VAL A 166 21.55 29.52 -23.76
C VAL A 166 20.56 29.57 -24.90
N ILE A 167 20.97 29.03 -26.04
CA ILE A 167 20.14 28.96 -27.23
C ILE A 167 19.63 27.53 -27.34
N ARG A 168 18.32 27.36 -27.35
CA ARG A 168 17.67 26.05 -27.45
C ARG A 168 16.68 26.03 -28.58
N ARG A 169 16.55 24.88 -29.23
CA ARG A 169 15.59 24.69 -30.32
C ARG A 169 14.15 24.47 -29.84
N TYR A 170 14.01 23.84 -28.66
CA TYR A 170 12.72 23.50 -28.08
C TYR A 170 12.87 23.26 -26.58
N GLY A 171 12.08 23.96 -25.77
CA GLY A 171 12.11 23.86 -24.32
C GLY A 171 10.72 23.62 -23.71
N PRO A 172 10.63 23.68 -22.37
CA PRO A 172 9.37 23.45 -21.65
C PRO A 172 8.29 24.47 -22.01
N ASP A 173 8.64 25.75 -22.18
CA ASP A 173 7.68 26.82 -22.48
C ASP A 173 7.01 26.59 -23.85
N GLU A 174 7.80 26.16 -24.84
CA GLU A 174 7.32 25.84 -26.19
C GLU A 174 6.44 24.59 -26.18
N PHE A 175 6.84 23.56 -25.42
CA PHE A 175 6.04 22.35 -25.23
C PHE A 175 4.67 22.67 -24.62
N PHE A 176 4.60 23.48 -23.57
CA PHE A 176 3.33 23.88 -22.98
C PHE A 176 2.47 24.70 -23.95
N GLY A 177 3.10 25.60 -24.72
CA GLY A 177 2.41 26.34 -25.79
C GLY A 177 1.76 25.42 -26.83
N ASP A 178 2.48 24.38 -27.26
CA ASP A 178 1.97 23.40 -28.23
C ASP A 178 0.85 22.53 -27.64
N VAL A 179 0.96 22.11 -26.37
CA VAL A 179 -0.10 21.34 -25.68
C VAL A 179 -1.38 22.15 -25.53
N VAL A 180 -1.28 23.44 -25.19
CA VAL A 180 -2.43 24.36 -25.11
C VAL A 180 -3.05 24.55 -26.49
N THR A 181 -2.21 24.72 -27.52
CA THR A 181 -2.67 24.86 -28.91
C THR A 181 -3.35 23.58 -29.41
N TYR A 182 -2.86 22.41 -29.03
CA TYR A 182 -3.50 21.13 -29.34
C TYR A 182 -4.90 21.02 -28.73
N GLN A 183 -5.04 21.34 -27.44
CA GLN A 183 -6.35 21.31 -26.79
C GLN A 183 -7.38 22.21 -27.50
N ARG A 184 -6.92 23.26 -28.19
CA ARG A 184 -7.76 24.18 -28.96
C ARG A 184 -8.12 23.64 -30.36
N ALA A 185 -7.15 23.07 -31.08
CA ALA A 185 -7.29 22.72 -32.49
C ALA A 185 -7.67 21.25 -32.75
N GLY A 186 -7.61 20.39 -31.73
CA GLY A 186 -7.92 18.97 -31.85
C GLY A 186 -6.95 18.17 -32.74
N ARG A 187 -5.80 18.75 -33.11
CA ARG A 187 -4.75 18.11 -33.92
C ARG A 187 -3.38 18.27 -33.25
N LEU A 188 -2.73 17.13 -33.00
CA LEU A 188 -1.34 17.08 -32.53
C LEU A 188 -0.40 17.17 -33.72
N GLU A 189 0.20 18.33 -33.92
CA GLU A 189 1.42 18.46 -34.70
C GLU A 189 2.57 18.62 -33.70
N PHE A 190 3.04 17.49 -33.13
CA PHE A 190 4.22 17.49 -32.28
C PHE A 190 5.48 17.58 -33.14
N GLY A 191 6.37 18.50 -32.79
CA GLY A 191 7.64 18.72 -33.46
C GLY A 191 7.73 20.11 -34.08
N PRO A 192 8.93 20.55 -34.50
CA PRO A 192 9.07 21.79 -35.24
C PRO A 192 8.16 21.72 -36.46
N LYS A 193 7.18 22.63 -36.56
CA LYS A 193 6.25 22.67 -37.70
C LYS A 193 7.04 22.57 -39.00
N GLN A 194 6.83 21.52 -39.78
CA GLN A 194 7.51 21.30 -41.06
C GLN A 194 7.06 22.28 -42.16
N VAL A 195 6.27 23.30 -41.83
CA VAL A 195 5.75 24.26 -42.81
C VAL A 195 6.63 25.50 -42.81
N GLN A 196 7.67 25.52 -43.65
CA GLN A 196 8.38 26.67 -44.28
C GLN A 196 8.71 27.95 -43.48
N GLU A 197 8.34 28.07 -42.21
CA GLU A 197 8.73 29.15 -41.31
C GLU A 197 9.97 28.69 -40.57
N VAL A 198 11.04 29.42 -40.84
CA VAL A 198 12.39 29.25 -40.31
C VAL A 198 12.37 28.81 -38.83
N PRO A 199 13.12 27.75 -38.42
CA PRO A 199 13.10 27.27 -37.04
C PRO A 199 13.51 28.40 -36.10
N ALA A 200 12.56 28.90 -35.33
CA ALA A 200 12.82 29.93 -34.35
C ALA A 200 13.57 29.28 -33.17
N TRP A 201 14.84 29.61 -33.04
CA TRP A 201 15.64 29.30 -31.88
C TRP A 201 15.17 30.15 -30.70
N THR A 202 15.10 29.57 -29.51
CA THR A 202 14.77 30.31 -28.29
C THR A 202 16.04 30.64 -27.51
N PHE A 203 16.26 31.92 -27.27
CA PHE A 203 17.24 32.43 -26.32
C PHE A 203 16.67 32.41 -24.90
N VAL A 204 17.38 31.76 -23.99
CA VAL A 204 17.04 31.67 -22.57
C VAL A 204 18.14 32.40 -21.79
N PRO A 205 17.87 33.57 -21.21
CA PRO A 205 18.86 34.31 -20.43
C PRO A 205 19.19 33.52 -19.15
N VAL A 206 20.46 33.51 -18.79
CA VAL A 206 20.98 32.75 -17.65
C VAL A 206 21.54 33.72 -16.61
N SER A 207 21.15 33.57 -15.35
CA SER A 207 21.69 34.38 -14.27
C SER A 207 23.14 33.97 -13.98
N SER A 208 23.99 34.95 -13.65
CA SER A 208 25.34 34.69 -13.12
C SER A 208 25.30 33.96 -11.78
N GLU A 209 24.20 34.11 -11.02
CA GLU A 209 23.95 33.35 -9.81
C GLU A 209 23.52 31.91 -10.16
N SER A 210 24.37 30.95 -9.81
CA SER A 210 24.07 29.53 -9.97
C SER A 210 22.95 29.12 -9.02
N ARG A 211 21.82 28.67 -9.58
CA ARG A 211 20.71 28.04 -8.83
C ARG A 211 20.83 26.52 -8.79
N ALA A 212 22.04 25.99 -8.93
CA ALA A 212 22.29 24.55 -9.02
C ALA A 212 21.70 23.77 -7.83
N GLU A 213 21.79 24.31 -6.62
CA GLU A 213 21.28 23.66 -5.41
C GLU A 213 19.76 23.47 -5.45
N ILE A 214 19.02 24.53 -5.79
CA ILE A 214 17.56 24.49 -5.90
C ILE A 214 17.14 23.54 -7.02
N GLY A 215 17.81 23.61 -8.17
CA GLY A 215 17.58 22.70 -9.29
C GLY A 215 17.78 21.24 -8.89
N LEU A 216 18.91 20.92 -8.22
CA LEU A 216 19.23 19.57 -7.77
C LEU A 216 18.19 19.04 -6.78
N VAL A 217 17.78 19.88 -5.81
CA VAL A 217 16.74 19.52 -4.84
C VAL A 217 15.42 19.23 -5.56
N MET A 218 14.99 20.07 -6.49
CA MET A 218 13.76 19.84 -7.27
C MET A 218 13.85 18.58 -8.14
N PHE A 219 14.99 18.35 -8.79
CA PHE A 219 15.26 17.15 -9.59
C PHE A 219 15.16 15.88 -8.74
N LEU A 220 15.87 15.82 -7.61
CA LEU A 220 15.89 14.64 -6.73
C LEU A 220 14.55 14.43 -6.01
N LEU A 221 13.98 15.49 -5.42
CA LEU A 221 12.69 15.41 -4.71
C LEU A 221 11.56 15.04 -5.67
N GLY A 222 11.50 15.69 -6.83
CA GLY A 222 10.51 15.38 -7.87
C GLY A 222 10.67 13.97 -8.41
N GLY A 223 11.91 13.51 -8.60
CA GLY A 223 12.20 12.14 -9.02
C GLY A 223 11.81 11.09 -7.97
N LEU A 224 12.09 11.34 -6.69
CA LEU A 224 11.67 10.46 -5.60
C LEU A 224 10.14 10.43 -5.43
N LEU A 225 9.46 11.57 -5.57
CA LEU A 225 7.99 11.65 -5.60
C LEU A 225 7.41 10.87 -6.78
N LEU A 226 8.03 10.98 -7.96
CA LEU A 226 7.65 10.22 -9.15
C LEU A 226 7.82 8.72 -8.89
N ALA A 227 8.97 8.29 -8.37
CA ALA A 227 9.25 6.89 -8.11
C ALA A 227 8.30 6.29 -7.04
N ALA A 228 8.15 6.97 -5.90
CA ALA A 228 7.27 6.54 -4.81
C ALA A 228 5.79 6.57 -5.23
N GLY A 229 5.34 7.64 -5.89
CA GLY A 229 3.98 7.77 -6.40
C GLY A 229 3.64 6.66 -7.39
N THR A 230 4.55 6.36 -8.32
CA THR A 230 4.38 5.28 -9.30
C THR A 230 4.35 3.91 -8.62
N ALA A 231 5.21 3.65 -7.63
CA ALA A 231 5.20 2.42 -6.85
C ALA A 231 3.89 2.25 -6.03
N ILE A 232 3.39 3.32 -5.41
CA ILE A 232 2.11 3.32 -4.68
C ILE A 232 0.95 3.10 -5.65
N CYS A 233 0.96 3.77 -6.80
CA CYS A 233 -0.05 3.62 -7.85
C CYS A 233 -0.10 2.18 -8.37
N ALA A 234 1.07 1.61 -8.68
CA ALA A 234 1.27 0.22 -9.09
C ALA A 234 0.73 -0.81 -8.07
N SER A 235 0.81 -0.48 -6.77
CA SER A 235 0.28 -1.33 -5.68
C SER A 235 -1.25 -1.35 -5.57
N GLY A 236 -1.96 -0.38 -6.16
CA GLY A 236 -3.42 -0.30 -6.13
C GLY A 236 -4.07 -1.15 -7.23
N GLY A 237 -5.16 -1.86 -6.92
CA GLY A 237 -5.93 -2.60 -7.93
C GLY A 237 -6.85 -1.68 -8.73
N PRO A 238 -6.84 -1.70 -10.08
CA PRO A 238 -7.75 -0.91 -10.88
C PRO A 238 -9.15 -1.47 -10.67
N ASN A 239 -10.07 -0.60 -10.28
CA ASN A 239 -11.50 -0.89 -10.30
C ASN A 239 -12.14 -0.13 -11.46
N LEU A 240 -13.40 -0.45 -11.77
CA LEU A 240 -14.15 0.21 -12.85
C LEU A 240 -14.16 1.74 -12.68
N PHE A 241 -14.26 2.23 -11.44
CA PHE A 241 -14.19 3.66 -11.12
C PHE A 241 -12.86 4.30 -11.46
N ALA A 242 -11.73 3.66 -11.15
CA ALA A 242 -10.39 4.14 -11.49
C ALA A 242 -10.19 4.18 -13.01
N TRP A 243 -10.78 3.25 -13.75
CA TRP A 243 -10.76 3.26 -15.21
C TRP A 243 -11.59 4.41 -15.80
N ILE A 244 -12.75 4.71 -15.24
CA ILE A 244 -13.64 5.78 -15.73
C ILE A 244 -13.10 7.17 -15.37
N LEU A 245 -12.66 7.37 -14.12
CA LEU A 245 -12.26 8.69 -13.61
C LEU A 245 -10.78 9.00 -13.82
N THR A 246 -9.93 7.97 -13.90
CA THR A 246 -8.47 8.11 -13.90
C THR A 246 -7.79 7.09 -14.81
N ALA A 247 -8.30 6.91 -16.03
CA ALA A 247 -7.78 5.97 -17.03
C ALA A 247 -6.23 5.94 -17.16
N PRO A 248 -5.50 7.08 -17.24
CA PRO A 248 -4.04 7.05 -17.34
C PRO A 248 -3.36 6.46 -16.10
N PHE A 249 -3.86 6.75 -14.89
CA PHE A 249 -3.32 6.17 -13.65
C PHE A 249 -3.69 4.69 -13.51
N ALA A 250 -4.87 4.28 -13.99
CA ALA A 250 -5.25 2.87 -14.02
C ALA A 250 -4.33 2.04 -14.94
N LEU A 251 -3.94 2.59 -16.10
CA LEU A 251 -2.96 1.97 -17.00
C LEU A 251 -1.57 1.86 -16.36
N LEU A 252 -1.07 2.93 -15.74
CA LEU A 252 0.17 2.91 -14.97
C LEU A 252 0.13 1.86 -13.85
N SER A 253 -1.03 1.69 -13.21
CA SER A 253 -1.18 0.69 -12.15
C SER A 253 -0.95 -0.74 -12.65
N LEU A 254 -1.34 -1.07 -13.89
CA LEU A 254 -1.23 -2.43 -14.46
C LEU A 254 0.22 -2.88 -14.56
N VAL A 255 1.15 -1.94 -14.73
CA VAL A 255 2.59 -2.20 -14.69
C VAL A 255 3.03 -2.72 -13.32
N GLY A 256 2.24 -2.56 -12.26
CA GLY A 256 2.49 -3.16 -10.94
C GLY A 256 1.83 -4.51 -10.68
N TYR A 257 0.99 -5.00 -11.60
CA TYR A 257 0.09 -6.12 -11.36
C TYR A 257 0.76 -7.39 -10.78
N PRO A 258 1.92 -7.85 -11.31
CA PRO A 258 2.63 -9.01 -10.78
C PRO A 258 3.10 -8.85 -9.33
N LEU A 259 3.40 -7.63 -8.88
CA LEU A 259 3.91 -7.35 -7.54
C LEU A 259 2.78 -7.17 -6.51
N ARG A 260 1.51 -7.16 -6.95
CA ARG A 260 0.37 -6.95 -6.06
C ARG A 260 0.11 -8.14 -5.16
N TYR A 261 -0.33 -7.85 -3.93
CA TYR A 261 -0.80 -8.85 -2.95
C TYR A 261 0.20 -10.00 -2.70
N GLY A 262 1.51 -9.77 -2.88
CA GLY A 262 2.52 -10.82 -2.72
C GLY A 262 2.51 -11.89 -3.82
N ARG A 263 1.81 -11.70 -4.94
CA ARG A 263 1.67 -12.72 -6.00
C ARG A 263 2.89 -12.85 -6.93
N GLY A 264 3.89 -11.99 -6.79
CA GLY A 264 5.08 -12.03 -7.62
C GLY A 264 6.03 -13.15 -7.21
N THR A 265 6.27 -14.11 -8.11
CA THR A 265 7.31 -15.15 -7.97
C THR A 265 8.72 -14.52 -7.95
N GLN A 266 9.74 -15.27 -7.52
CA GLN A 266 11.13 -14.80 -7.60
C GLN A 266 11.52 -14.37 -9.02
N LEU A 267 11.05 -15.09 -10.04
CA LEU A 267 11.26 -14.74 -11.44
C LEU A 267 10.69 -13.36 -11.78
N THR A 268 9.47 -13.05 -11.35
CA THR A 268 8.88 -11.71 -11.58
C THR A 268 9.70 -10.63 -10.89
N ARG A 269 10.18 -10.85 -9.66
CA ARG A 269 11.05 -9.87 -8.97
C ARG A 269 12.34 -9.62 -9.72
N LEU A 270 13.00 -10.69 -10.20
CA LEU A 270 14.20 -10.58 -11.02
C LEU A 270 13.92 -9.85 -12.34
N ALA A 271 12.77 -10.11 -12.98
CA ALA A 271 12.36 -9.40 -14.18
C ALA A 271 12.14 -7.90 -13.92
N TYR A 272 11.55 -7.51 -12.80
CA TYR A 272 11.39 -6.09 -12.43
C TYR A 272 12.71 -5.42 -12.11
N ILE A 273 13.64 -6.12 -11.45
CA ILE A 273 15.00 -5.61 -11.21
C ILE A 273 15.76 -5.46 -12.53
N GLY A 274 15.62 -6.43 -13.45
CA GLY A 274 16.19 -6.35 -14.80
C GLY A 274 15.61 -5.20 -15.61
N ALA A 275 14.28 -5.05 -15.62
CA ALA A 275 13.60 -3.92 -16.27
C ALA A 275 13.99 -2.58 -15.64
N SER A 276 14.17 -2.53 -14.32
CA SER A 276 14.67 -1.36 -13.60
C SER A 276 16.07 -0.97 -14.09
N ALA A 277 17.01 -1.92 -14.18
CA ALA A 277 18.35 -1.67 -14.68
C ALA A 277 18.33 -1.18 -16.14
N LEU A 278 17.53 -1.81 -17.01
CA LEU A 278 17.38 -1.39 -18.41
C LEU A 278 16.80 0.02 -18.54
N LEU A 279 15.77 0.36 -17.75
CA LEU A 279 15.18 1.69 -17.74
C LEU A 279 16.15 2.76 -17.21
N CYS A 280 16.91 2.46 -16.16
CA CYS A 280 17.93 3.37 -15.65
C CYS A 280 19.04 3.61 -16.67
N VAL A 281 19.59 2.55 -17.29
CA VAL A 281 20.65 2.69 -18.31
C VAL A 281 20.12 3.42 -19.54
N GLY A 282 18.96 3.02 -20.06
CA GLY A 282 18.30 3.69 -21.18
C GLY A 282 17.96 5.14 -20.87
N GLY A 283 17.53 5.42 -19.64
CA GLY A 283 17.21 6.76 -19.17
C GLY A 283 18.44 7.66 -19.04
N VAL A 284 19.58 7.14 -18.57
CA VAL A 284 20.86 7.85 -18.58
C VAL A 284 21.31 8.12 -20.01
N GLY A 285 21.16 7.16 -20.92
CA GLY A 285 21.44 7.36 -22.35
C GLY A 285 20.54 8.43 -22.98
N ALA A 286 19.24 8.40 -22.71
CA ALA A 286 18.31 9.42 -23.18
C ALA A 286 18.61 10.80 -22.60
N LEU A 287 18.94 10.88 -21.30
CA LEU A 287 19.27 12.15 -20.63
C LEU A 287 20.58 12.75 -21.14
N LEU A 288 21.67 11.98 -21.10
CA LEU A 288 23.02 12.49 -21.37
C LEU A 288 23.38 12.49 -22.86
N VAL A 289 23.08 11.41 -23.59
CA VAL A 289 23.55 11.22 -24.97
C VAL A 289 22.57 11.85 -25.96
N LEU A 290 21.28 11.49 -25.88
CA LEU A 290 20.27 12.05 -26.80
C LEU A 290 19.81 13.43 -26.36
N GLY A 291 19.71 13.65 -25.05
CA GLY A 291 19.28 14.91 -24.45
C GLY A 291 20.40 15.93 -24.31
N ASN A 292 21.66 15.55 -24.55
CA ASN A 292 22.82 16.45 -24.42
C ASN A 292 22.81 17.24 -23.09
N PHE A 293 22.43 16.57 -21.99
CA PHE A 293 22.30 17.21 -20.70
C PHE A 293 23.64 17.83 -20.25
N GLY A 294 23.62 19.09 -19.84
CA GLY A 294 24.82 19.86 -19.48
C GLY A 294 25.56 20.50 -20.66
N LYS A 295 25.06 20.33 -21.89
CA LYS A 295 25.58 21.00 -23.10
C LYS A 295 24.60 22.05 -23.62
N ALA A 296 25.08 23.00 -24.41
CA ALA A 296 24.27 24.06 -25.00
C ALA A 296 23.14 23.53 -25.90
N SER A 297 23.40 22.45 -26.65
CA SER A 297 22.48 21.79 -27.57
C SER A 297 21.49 20.84 -26.87
N GLY A 298 21.18 21.12 -25.61
CA GLY A 298 20.30 20.28 -24.80
C GLY A 298 18.92 20.12 -25.45
N VAL A 299 18.51 18.88 -25.70
CA VAL A 299 17.16 18.57 -26.19
C VAL A 299 16.28 18.19 -25.01
N TRP A 300 15.49 19.16 -24.54
CA TRP A 300 14.70 19.04 -23.30
C TRP A 300 13.77 17.81 -23.28
N SER A 301 13.16 17.43 -24.40
CA SER A 301 12.25 16.27 -24.46
C SER A 301 12.96 14.95 -24.16
N PHE A 302 14.18 14.76 -24.67
CA PHE A 302 15.00 13.58 -24.34
C PHE A 302 15.53 13.63 -22.91
N GLN A 303 15.78 14.83 -22.37
CA GLN A 303 16.14 14.98 -20.96
C GLN A 303 14.96 14.60 -20.04
N LEU A 304 13.75 15.06 -20.33
CA LEU A 304 12.54 14.68 -19.62
C LEU A 304 12.27 13.17 -19.74
N LEU A 305 12.42 12.60 -20.94
CA LEU A 305 12.31 11.16 -21.16
C LEU A 305 13.33 10.39 -20.31
N GLY A 306 14.59 10.83 -20.32
CA GLY A 306 15.64 10.22 -19.52
C GLY A 306 15.35 10.27 -18.02
N PHE A 307 14.92 11.42 -17.51
CA PHE A 307 14.48 11.60 -16.13
C PHE A 307 13.35 10.62 -15.78
N THR A 308 12.28 10.57 -16.58
CA THR A 308 11.14 9.68 -16.31
C THR A 308 11.53 8.21 -16.35
N MET A 309 12.38 7.80 -17.29
CA MET A 309 12.88 6.42 -17.38
C MET A 309 13.70 6.04 -16.14
N ILE A 310 14.61 6.89 -15.68
CA ILE A 310 15.43 6.63 -14.48
C ILE A 310 14.52 6.42 -13.26
N PHE A 311 13.58 7.32 -13.01
CA PHE A 311 12.73 7.25 -11.82
C PHE A 311 11.59 6.22 -11.92
N ALA A 312 11.13 5.88 -13.13
CA ALA A 312 10.28 4.71 -13.36
C ALA A 312 11.04 3.40 -13.10
N GLY A 313 12.30 3.33 -13.52
CA GLY A 313 13.21 2.23 -13.17
C GLY A 313 13.36 2.12 -11.66
N LEU A 314 13.61 3.23 -10.96
CA LEU A 314 13.68 3.24 -9.49
C LEU A 314 12.37 2.76 -8.84
N ALA A 315 11.21 3.17 -9.35
CA ALA A 315 9.91 2.71 -8.87
C ALA A 315 9.76 1.18 -8.96
N ALA A 316 10.21 0.57 -10.06
CA ALA A 316 10.20 -0.89 -10.24
C ALA A 316 11.07 -1.60 -9.19
N SER A 317 12.26 -1.05 -8.90
CA SER A 317 13.13 -1.58 -7.83
C SER A 317 12.50 -1.45 -6.44
N ILE A 318 11.93 -0.28 -6.11
CA ILE A 318 11.23 -0.05 -4.84
C ILE A 318 10.08 -1.06 -4.69
N GLY A 319 9.29 -1.27 -5.76
CA GLY A 319 8.20 -2.25 -5.77
C GLY A 319 8.68 -3.68 -5.50
N ALA A 320 9.74 -4.12 -6.18
CA ALA A 320 10.31 -5.46 -6.00
C ALA A 320 10.88 -5.67 -4.58
N ILE A 321 11.56 -4.66 -4.03
CA ILE A 321 12.12 -4.67 -2.67
C ILE A 321 10.99 -4.69 -1.63
N ALA A 322 10.00 -3.81 -1.76
CA ALA A 322 8.85 -3.77 -0.87
C ALA A 322 8.09 -5.10 -0.86
N GLN A 323 7.96 -5.76 -2.02
CA GLN A 323 7.35 -7.09 -2.09
C GLN A 323 8.19 -8.16 -1.35
N LYS A 324 9.52 -8.13 -1.48
CA LYS A 324 10.42 -9.04 -0.75
C LYS A 324 10.24 -8.88 0.76
N PHE A 325 10.19 -7.64 1.24
CA PHE A 325 9.97 -7.36 2.66
C PHE A 325 8.55 -7.66 3.12
N ALA A 326 7.53 -7.49 2.28
CA ALA A 326 6.15 -7.86 2.62
C ALA A 326 5.99 -9.38 2.82
N HIS A 327 6.80 -10.20 2.14
CA HIS A 327 6.80 -11.64 2.37
C HIS A 327 7.44 -12.07 3.68
N ASN A 328 8.43 -11.36 4.23
CA ASN A 328 9.14 -11.86 5.42
C ASN A 328 8.31 -11.88 6.74
N PRO A 329 7.49 -10.88 7.08
CA PRO A 329 6.65 -10.92 8.28
C PRO A 329 5.39 -11.77 8.08
N LEU A 330 4.87 -11.87 6.85
CA LEU A 330 3.76 -12.77 6.53
C LEU A 330 4.22 -14.22 6.43
N ALA A 331 5.39 -14.51 5.86
CA ALA A 331 5.99 -15.85 5.83
C ALA A 331 6.45 -16.32 7.21
N ALA A 332 6.78 -15.44 8.16
CA ALA A 332 6.97 -15.86 9.56
C ALA A 332 5.65 -16.36 10.19
N VAL A 333 4.50 -15.93 9.67
CA VAL A 333 3.16 -16.42 10.04
C VAL A 333 2.71 -17.59 9.12
N GLU A 334 3.17 -17.64 7.87
CA GLU A 334 2.86 -18.65 6.85
C GLU A 334 3.79 -19.88 6.88
N LEU A 335 5.00 -19.80 7.45
CA LEU A 335 5.91 -20.96 7.63
C LEU A 335 5.49 -21.89 8.78
N ALA A 336 4.53 -21.45 9.61
CA ALA A 336 3.77 -22.37 10.46
C ALA A 336 2.69 -23.14 9.67
N TYR A 337 2.47 -22.80 8.39
CA TYR A 337 1.36 -23.28 7.58
C TYR A 337 1.75 -23.41 6.10
N THR A 338 2.67 -24.32 5.77
CA THR A 338 2.68 -24.90 4.42
C THR A 338 2.03 -26.27 4.51
N PRO A 339 0.71 -26.41 4.25
CA PRO A 339 0.16 -27.72 4.00
C PRO A 339 0.89 -28.28 2.79
N GLU A 340 1.53 -29.43 2.99
CA GLU A 340 2.02 -30.28 1.92
C GLU A 340 0.80 -30.66 1.08
N TYR A 341 0.51 -29.86 0.04
CA TYR A 341 -0.49 -30.20 -0.96
C TYR A 341 0.09 -31.37 -1.75
N SER A 342 -0.14 -32.59 -1.25
CA SER A 342 -0.19 -33.76 -2.11
C SER A 342 -1.17 -33.45 -3.22
N SER A 343 -0.67 -33.43 -4.46
CA SER A 343 -1.39 -33.23 -5.72
C SER A 343 -2.89 -33.59 -5.63
N ILE A 344 -3.73 -32.58 -5.50
CA ILE A 344 -5.18 -32.70 -5.69
C ILE A 344 -5.43 -32.49 -7.18
N ASP A 345 -5.61 -33.60 -7.90
CA ASP A 345 -6.08 -33.66 -9.29
C ASP A 345 -7.57 -33.29 -9.44
N ASP A 346 -8.26 -32.89 -8.37
CA ASP A 346 -9.70 -32.59 -8.38
C ASP A 346 -9.99 -31.08 -8.32
N ILE A 347 -9.62 -30.35 -9.36
CA ILE A 347 -10.36 -29.12 -9.71
C ILE A 347 -11.53 -29.57 -10.60
N PRO A 348 -12.79 -29.41 -10.17
CA PRO A 348 -13.93 -29.80 -10.99
C PRO A 348 -13.97 -28.89 -12.23
N ARG A 349 -13.59 -29.45 -13.38
CA ARG A 349 -13.88 -28.87 -14.69
C ARG A 349 -15.40 -28.77 -14.81
N TRP A 350 -15.88 -27.56 -15.10
CA TRP A 350 -17.31 -27.21 -15.25
C TRP A 350 -18.01 -27.84 -16.46
N ASP A 351 -17.47 -28.93 -16.99
CA ASP A 351 -17.91 -29.54 -18.23
C ASP A 351 -18.03 -31.04 -18.04
N ARG A 352 -19.19 -31.44 -17.50
CA ARG A 352 -19.93 -32.66 -17.86
C ARG A 352 -21.19 -32.77 -17.03
N SER A 353 -22.31 -32.75 -17.74
CA SER A 353 -23.53 -33.46 -17.42
C SER A 353 -23.23 -34.87 -16.88
N ALA A 354 -23.10 -34.99 -15.56
CA ALA A 354 -23.00 -36.27 -14.88
C ALA A 354 -24.36 -36.66 -14.33
N VAL A 355 -24.89 -37.71 -14.92
CA VAL A 355 -25.97 -38.56 -14.41
C VAL A 355 -25.75 -38.82 -12.91
N PRO A 356 -26.78 -38.70 -12.06
CA PRO A 356 -26.64 -39.01 -10.64
C PRO A 356 -26.36 -40.51 -10.48
N GLU A 357 -25.11 -40.85 -10.16
CA GLU A 357 -24.72 -42.22 -9.84
C GLU A 357 -25.35 -42.59 -8.48
N LYS A 358 -26.39 -43.42 -8.54
CA LYS A 358 -27.04 -44.03 -7.38
C LYS A 358 -26.02 -44.93 -6.67
N GLY A 359 -25.67 -44.62 -5.42
CA GLY A 359 -25.22 -45.64 -4.46
C GLY A 359 -23.94 -45.39 -3.67
N THR A 360 -23.23 -44.28 -3.84
CA THR A 360 -22.09 -43.98 -2.95
C THR A 360 -22.59 -43.47 -1.61
N GLU A 361 -22.56 -44.32 -0.59
CA GLU A 361 -22.68 -43.91 0.81
C GLU A 361 -21.75 -42.72 1.06
N PRO A 362 -22.22 -41.64 1.71
CA PRO A 362 -21.39 -40.48 1.98
C PRO A 362 -20.20 -40.93 2.83
N LYS A 363 -18.99 -40.90 2.25
CA LYS A 363 -17.74 -41.19 2.99
C LYS A 363 -17.73 -40.35 4.26
N ALA A 364 -17.67 -41.02 5.41
CA ALA A 364 -17.58 -40.37 6.72
C ALA A 364 -16.40 -39.38 6.72
N ARG A 365 -16.66 -38.14 7.11
CA ARG A 365 -15.63 -37.11 7.18
C ARG A 365 -14.71 -37.41 8.36
N GLU A 366 -13.40 -37.37 8.15
CA GLU A 366 -12.44 -37.52 9.25
C GLU A 366 -12.35 -36.23 10.06
N TYR A 367 -12.40 -36.34 11.40
CA TYR A 367 -12.26 -35.19 12.29
C TYR A 367 -10.81 -34.74 12.40
N ARG A 368 -10.59 -33.43 12.21
CA ARG A 368 -9.30 -32.77 12.42
C ARG A 368 -9.48 -31.70 13.48
N ASP A 369 -8.49 -31.57 14.36
CA ASP A 369 -8.52 -30.53 15.38
C ASP A 369 -8.32 -29.18 14.72
N ASP A 370 -9.19 -28.23 15.03
CA ASP A 370 -8.99 -26.83 14.68
C ASP A 370 -7.78 -26.28 15.44
N PRO A 371 -6.84 -25.56 14.80
CA PRO A 371 -5.73 -24.92 15.51
C PRO A 371 -6.20 -23.85 16.49
N LEU A 372 -5.61 -23.83 17.69
CA LEU A 372 -5.83 -22.81 18.71
C LEU A 372 -4.58 -21.93 18.84
N MET A 373 -4.66 -20.69 18.36
CA MET A 373 -3.52 -19.77 18.32
C MET A 373 -3.60 -18.74 19.44
N ALA A 374 -2.45 -18.43 20.06
CA ALA A 374 -2.35 -17.27 20.93
C ALA A 374 -2.23 -15.99 20.10
N VAL A 375 -3.05 -15.00 20.44
CA VAL A 375 -3.04 -13.71 19.76
C VAL A 375 -2.59 -12.64 20.73
N ALA A 376 -1.28 -12.51 20.91
CA ALA A 376 -0.69 -11.53 21.82
C ALA A 376 -1.04 -10.07 21.46
N SER A 377 -1.45 -9.81 20.21
CA SER A 377 -1.71 -8.47 19.70
C SER A 377 -3.19 -8.06 19.65
N ILE A 378 -4.13 -8.94 19.98
CA ILE A 378 -5.57 -8.63 19.94
C ILE A 378 -6.13 -8.69 21.36
N PRO A 379 -6.43 -7.53 21.98
CA PRO A 379 -7.05 -7.53 23.30
C PRO A 379 -8.44 -8.16 23.24
N LEU A 380 -8.86 -8.79 24.34
CA LEU A 380 -10.25 -9.21 24.51
C LEU A 380 -11.16 -7.97 24.43
N THR A 381 -12.24 -8.02 23.66
CA THR A 381 -13.17 -6.89 23.47
C THR A 381 -14.61 -7.29 23.72
N GLY A 382 -15.44 -6.31 24.11
CA GLY A 382 -16.89 -6.45 24.24
C GLY A 382 -17.32 -7.48 25.29
N LYS A 383 -18.42 -8.20 24.99
CA LYS A 383 -19.03 -9.20 25.87
C LYS A 383 -18.07 -10.30 26.32
N LEU A 384 -17.11 -10.70 25.46
CA LEU A 384 -16.12 -11.71 25.80
C LEU A 384 -15.21 -11.25 26.95
N LYS A 385 -14.77 -9.98 26.92
CA LYS A 385 -13.96 -9.39 27.99
C LYS A 385 -14.75 -9.29 29.30
N GLU A 386 -16.02 -8.89 29.22
CA GLU A 386 -16.89 -8.75 30.39
C GLU A 386 -17.10 -10.10 31.10
N GLN A 387 -17.35 -11.18 30.35
CA GLN A 387 -17.53 -12.51 30.94
C GLN A 387 -16.22 -13.07 31.49
N ALA A 388 -15.11 -12.89 30.77
CA ALA A 388 -13.80 -13.31 31.25
C ALA A 388 -13.41 -12.61 32.57
N TRP A 389 -13.75 -11.32 32.70
CA TRP A 389 -13.54 -10.56 33.93
C TRP A 389 -14.35 -11.13 35.09
N LYS A 390 -15.63 -11.46 34.88
CA LYS A 390 -16.48 -12.04 35.94
C LYS A 390 -15.92 -13.36 36.48
N LEU A 391 -15.36 -14.20 35.60
CA LEU A 391 -14.71 -15.44 36.04
C LEU A 391 -13.44 -15.14 36.86
N SER A 392 -12.66 -14.14 36.46
CA SER A 392 -11.49 -13.70 37.25
C SER A 392 -11.88 -13.24 38.66
N GLU A 393 -13.02 -12.56 38.81
CA GLU A 393 -13.54 -12.15 40.13
C GLU A 393 -13.91 -13.34 41.03
N ILE A 394 -14.26 -14.48 40.44
CA ILE A 394 -14.61 -15.72 41.15
C ILE A 394 -13.36 -16.61 41.36
N GLY A 395 -12.16 -16.12 41.02
CA GLY A 395 -10.89 -16.79 41.29
C GLY A 395 -10.36 -17.66 40.14
N PHE A 396 -10.82 -17.43 38.91
CA PHE A 396 -10.14 -17.94 37.72
C PHE A 396 -8.87 -17.13 37.43
N SER A 397 -7.93 -17.75 36.71
CA SER A 397 -6.70 -17.14 36.23
C SER A 397 -6.98 -15.97 35.27
N GLU A 398 -5.95 -15.19 34.97
CA GLU A 398 -6.02 -14.18 33.92
C GLU A 398 -6.46 -14.80 32.58
N ALA A 399 -7.27 -14.05 31.84
CA ALA A 399 -7.86 -14.48 30.59
C ALA A 399 -6.85 -14.49 29.44
N GLY A 400 -6.55 -15.69 28.93
CA GLY A 400 -5.72 -15.84 27.75
C GLY A 400 -6.49 -15.49 26.48
N SER A 401 -6.06 -14.46 25.74
CA SER A 401 -6.63 -14.12 24.43
C SER A 401 -6.16 -15.12 23.37
N LEU A 402 -7.11 -15.91 22.85
CA LEU A 402 -6.87 -16.98 21.89
C LEU A 402 -7.79 -16.83 20.68
N GLN A 403 -7.49 -17.59 19.64
CA GLN A 403 -8.31 -17.65 18.44
C GLN A 403 -8.35 -19.07 17.89
N TRP A 404 -9.56 -19.61 17.76
CA TRP A 404 -9.81 -20.84 17.00
C TRP A 404 -9.75 -20.55 15.51
N GLN A 405 -8.96 -21.35 14.81
CA GLN A 405 -8.84 -21.31 13.36
C GLN A 405 -9.67 -22.44 12.76
N ARG A 406 -10.98 -22.21 12.59
CA ARG A 406 -11.85 -23.16 11.88
C ARG A 406 -11.72 -22.97 10.37
N GLU A 407 -12.05 -24.00 9.60
CA GLU A 407 -11.99 -23.95 8.13
C GLU A 407 -12.79 -22.76 7.56
N GLU A 408 -13.93 -22.44 8.17
CA GLU A 408 -14.89 -21.45 7.65
C GLU A 408 -14.71 -20.04 8.23
N TYR A 409 -14.17 -19.91 9.46
CA TYR A 409 -14.06 -18.63 10.15
C TYR A 409 -13.02 -18.67 11.27
N LEU A 410 -12.60 -17.47 11.70
CA LEU A 410 -11.83 -17.31 12.93
C LEU A 410 -12.78 -16.94 14.06
N ALA A 411 -12.67 -17.64 15.18
CA ALA A 411 -13.46 -17.38 16.36
C ALA A 411 -12.56 -16.88 17.49
N SER A 412 -12.82 -15.66 17.96
CA SER A 412 -12.12 -15.10 19.12
C SER A 412 -12.52 -15.89 20.36
N ALA A 413 -11.54 -16.34 21.11
CA ALA A 413 -11.73 -17.18 22.27
C ALA A 413 -10.94 -16.65 23.48
N SER A 414 -11.39 -17.02 24.66
CA SER A 414 -10.70 -16.79 25.92
C SER A 414 -10.65 -18.09 26.70
N ILE A 415 -9.48 -18.45 27.23
CA ILE A 415 -9.32 -19.61 28.11
C ILE A 415 -8.78 -19.17 29.46
N GLN A 416 -9.38 -19.71 30.52
CA GLN A 416 -9.04 -19.46 31.91
C GLN A 416 -9.03 -20.77 32.70
N LEU A 417 -8.22 -20.81 33.75
CA LEU A 417 -8.12 -21.95 34.67
C LEU A 417 -8.56 -21.50 36.06
N GLY A 418 -9.49 -22.22 36.69
CA GLY A 418 -10.06 -21.83 37.98
C GLY A 418 -10.33 -23.00 38.90
N CYS A 419 -10.90 -22.67 40.07
CA CYS A 419 -11.32 -23.64 41.09
C CYS A 419 -10.17 -24.57 41.54
N GLN A 420 -9.07 -24.02 42.04
CA GLN A 420 -7.87 -24.81 42.40
C GLN A 420 -7.30 -25.60 41.20
N ASN A 421 -7.34 -24.99 40.02
CA ASN A 421 -6.85 -25.56 38.78
C ASN A 421 -7.56 -26.84 38.31
N VAL A 422 -8.81 -27.10 38.74
CA VAL A 422 -9.55 -28.31 38.32
C VAL A 422 -10.58 -28.05 37.23
N VAL A 423 -10.87 -26.78 36.92
CA VAL A 423 -11.86 -26.38 35.90
C VAL A 423 -11.20 -25.49 34.86
N VAL A 424 -11.22 -25.93 33.59
CA VAL A 424 -10.88 -25.10 32.44
C VAL A 424 -12.16 -24.45 31.92
N SER A 425 -12.17 -23.12 31.84
CA SER A 425 -13.22 -22.36 31.16
C SER A 425 -12.71 -21.92 29.79
N GLU A 426 -13.47 -22.24 28.76
CA GLU A 426 -13.27 -21.70 27.42
C GLU A 426 -14.52 -20.94 27.00
N MET A 427 -14.33 -19.70 26.56
CA MET A 427 -15.37 -18.83 26.04
C MET A 427 -15.06 -18.49 24.59
N GLU A 428 -16.06 -18.55 23.72
CA GLU A 428 -15.97 -18.21 22.31
C GLU A 428 -17.00 -17.11 22.00
N TYR A 429 -16.58 -16.09 21.26
CA TYR A 429 -17.47 -15.04 20.80
C TYR A 429 -18.02 -15.36 19.41
N ASP A 430 -19.33 -15.58 19.34
CA ASP A 430 -20.06 -15.74 18.09
C ASP A 430 -20.45 -14.36 17.53
N SER A 431 -19.66 -13.88 16.57
CA SER A 431 -19.93 -12.60 15.90
C SER A 431 -21.24 -12.55 15.10
N ALA A 432 -21.82 -13.69 14.72
CA ALA A 432 -23.04 -13.74 13.93
C ALA A 432 -24.29 -13.48 14.79
N ASN A 433 -24.31 -14.04 16.01
CA ASN A 433 -25.42 -13.92 16.95
C ASN A 433 -25.17 -12.89 18.06
N ASP A 434 -23.98 -12.27 18.09
CA ASP A 434 -23.53 -11.36 19.14
C ASP A 434 -23.69 -11.95 20.55
N GLN A 435 -23.28 -13.22 20.69
CA GLN A 435 -23.38 -13.98 21.93
C GLN A 435 -22.03 -14.62 22.26
N VAL A 436 -21.80 -14.83 23.56
CA VAL A 436 -20.65 -15.59 24.06
C VAL A 436 -21.15 -16.98 24.38
N SER A 437 -20.61 -17.98 23.70
CA SER A 437 -20.76 -19.38 24.10
C SER A 437 -19.62 -19.73 25.05
N TRP A 438 -19.90 -20.49 26.10
CA TRP A 438 -18.87 -20.93 27.03
C TRP A 438 -18.98 -22.42 27.29
N GLN A 439 -17.85 -23.00 27.68
CA GLN A 439 -17.75 -24.37 28.11
C GLN A 439 -16.87 -24.45 29.35
N LEU A 440 -17.28 -25.30 30.29
CA LEU A 440 -16.53 -25.66 31.48
C LEU A 440 -16.12 -27.13 31.37
N ILE A 441 -14.84 -27.40 31.57
CA ILE A 441 -14.24 -28.71 31.35
C ILE A 441 -13.51 -29.13 32.62
N SER A 442 -13.85 -30.32 33.12
CA SER A 442 -13.13 -31.01 34.19
C SER A 442 -12.82 -32.43 33.75
N VAL A 443 -11.73 -33.02 34.26
CA VAL A 443 -11.33 -34.39 33.94
C VAL A 443 -11.13 -35.15 35.24
N LEU A 444 -11.71 -36.35 35.34
CA LEU A 444 -11.50 -37.26 36.47
C LEU A 444 -10.25 -38.12 36.25
N SER A 445 -9.67 -38.64 37.34
CA SER A 445 -8.53 -39.57 37.29
C SER A 445 -8.83 -40.88 36.56
N SER A 446 -10.11 -41.25 36.42
CA SER A 446 -10.56 -42.34 35.54
C SER A 446 -10.37 -42.04 34.05
N GLY A 447 -10.08 -40.79 33.68
CA GLY A 447 -10.06 -40.28 32.31
C GLY A 447 -11.38 -39.65 31.88
N LYS A 448 -12.48 -39.89 32.59
CA LYS A 448 -13.80 -39.37 32.21
C LYS A 448 -13.80 -37.84 32.19
N THR A 449 -14.18 -37.27 31.04
CA THR A 449 -14.24 -35.81 30.86
C THR A 449 -15.66 -35.30 31.05
N ILE A 450 -15.83 -34.27 31.88
CA ILE A 450 -17.11 -33.64 32.17
C ILE A 450 -17.13 -32.28 31.50
N ILE A 451 -18.06 -32.08 30.57
CA ILE A 451 -18.20 -30.87 29.75
C ILE A 451 -19.58 -30.27 30.01
N SER A 452 -19.61 -29.06 30.56
CA SER A 452 -20.84 -28.27 30.65
C SER A 452 -20.83 -27.19 29.57
N LEU A 453 -21.89 -27.08 28.78
CA LEU A 453 -22.06 -26.11 27.70
C LEU A 453 -23.16 -25.09 28.03
N SER A 454 -23.05 -23.84 27.57
CA SER A 454 -24.19 -22.90 27.63
C SER A 454 -25.33 -23.32 26.70
N ASP A 455 -26.52 -22.80 26.98
CA ASP A 455 -27.65 -22.77 26.03
C ASP A 455 -27.28 -22.15 24.68
N ASN A 456 -26.46 -21.10 24.70
CA ASN A 456 -26.03 -20.38 23.50
C ASN A 456 -24.86 -21.06 22.76
N PHE A 457 -24.48 -22.28 23.16
CA PHE A 457 -23.46 -23.02 22.44
C PHE A 457 -23.98 -23.42 21.06
N ARG A 458 -23.22 -23.08 20.00
CA ARG A 458 -23.69 -23.15 18.60
C ARG A 458 -24.33 -24.47 18.19
N GLU A 459 -23.81 -25.56 18.71
CA GLU A 459 -24.27 -26.91 18.40
C GLU A 459 -24.63 -27.62 19.71
N PRO A 460 -25.93 -27.73 20.04
CA PRO A 460 -26.35 -28.40 21.25
C PRO A 460 -25.84 -29.84 21.22
N CYS A 461 -25.13 -30.22 22.27
CA CYS A 461 -24.57 -31.55 22.43
C CYS A 461 -24.84 -31.99 23.85
N THR A 462 -25.49 -33.14 23.97
CA THR A 462 -25.67 -33.83 25.24
C THR A 462 -25.31 -35.28 25.03
N GLY A 463 -24.69 -35.88 26.04
CA GLY A 463 -24.25 -37.26 25.97
C GLY A 463 -23.74 -37.72 27.31
N ASN A 464 -24.05 -38.95 27.68
CA ASN A 464 -23.47 -39.60 28.84
C ASN A 464 -22.91 -40.93 28.39
N SER A 465 -21.60 -41.07 28.50
CA SER A 465 -20.84 -42.25 28.17
C SER A 465 -19.80 -42.49 29.26
N ASP A 466 -19.17 -43.67 29.23
CA ASP A 466 -18.07 -43.97 30.15
C ASP A 466 -16.88 -43.02 29.94
N GLU A 467 -16.68 -42.56 28.70
CA GLU A 467 -15.61 -41.66 28.29
C GLU A 467 -15.88 -40.19 28.65
N ALA A 468 -17.14 -39.75 28.52
CA ALA A 468 -17.50 -38.35 28.72
C ALA A 468 -18.95 -38.13 29.15
N LEU A 469 -19.14 -37.09 29.95
CA LEU A 469 -20.43 -36.52 30.29
C LEU A 469 -20.52 -35.11 29.72
N ILE A 470 -21.41 -34.90 28.75
CA ILE A 470 -21.69 -33.61 28.12
C ILE A 470 -23.10 -33.20 28.52
N GLN A 471 -23.24 -32.05 29.16
CA GLN A 471 -24.51 -31.49 29.59
C GLN A 471 -24.65 -30.03 29.15
N GLN A 472 -25.87 -29.63 28.78
CA GLN A 472 -26.19 -28.25 28.49
C GLN A 472 -26.85 -27.63 29.72
N ILE A 473 -26.35 -26.47 30.15
CA ILE A 473 -26.81 -25.80 31.35
C ILE A 473 -27.50 -24.48 30.96
N PRO A 474 -28.80 -24.35 31.24
CA PRO A 474 -29.50 -23.09 31.10
C PRO A 474 -29.12 -22.15 32.22
N ALA A 475 -28.05 -21.41 31.99
CA ALA A 475 -27.55 -20.38 32.89
C ALA A 475 -27.16 -19.15 32.08
N GLN A 476 -27.81 -18.02 32.38
CA GLN A 476 -27.40 -16.70 31.88
C GLN A 476 -26.18 -16.15 32.65
N ASP A 477 -25.85 -16.77 33.79
CA ASP A 477 -24.80 -16.34 34.70
C ASP A 477 -23.70 -17.39 34.89
N SER A 478 -22.46 -16.88 35.02
CA SER A 478 -21.21 -17.64 35.09
C SER A 478 -21.10 -18.43 36.37
N ALA A 479 -21.50 -17.82 37.50
CA ALA A 479 -21.50 -18.46 38.80
C ALA A 479 -22.51 -19.62 38.84
N ALA A 480 -23.72 -19.42 38.32
CA ALA A 480 -24.74 -20.47 38.28
C ALA A 480 -24.31 -21.68 37.42
N MET A 481 -23.64 -21.43 36.28
CA MET A 481 -23.11 -22.51 35.45
C MET A 481 -21.97 -23.26 36.16
N LEU A 482 -21.08 -22.53 36.81
CA LEU A 482 -19.96 -23.10 37.56
C LEU A 482 -20.44 -23.98 38.71
N THR A 483 -21.41 -23.52 39.50
CA THR A 483 -21.99 -24.30 40.60
C THR A 483 -22.55 -25.63 40.10
N LYS A 484 -23.40 -25.59 39.06
CA LYS A 484 -23.97 -26.82 38.47
C LYS A 484 -22.91 -27.73 37.82
N HIS A 485 -21.85 -27.15 37.25
CA HIS A 485 -20.73 -27.93 36.73
C HIS A 485 -20.01 -28.65 37.88
N LEU A 486 -19.67 -27.95 38.96
CA LEU A 486 -18.98 -28.54 40.12
C LEU A 486 -19.83 -29.58 40.84
N GLU A 487 -21.13 -29.34 41.03
CA GLU A 487 -22.07 -30.34 41.57
C GLU A 487 -22.03 -31.64 40.76
N ARG A 488 -21.98 -31.52 39.44
CA ARG A 488 -21.91 -32.69 38.56
C ARG A 488 -20.55 -33.37 38.60
N VAL A 489 -19.46 -32.59 38.67
CA VAL A 489 -18.10 -33.12 38.82
C VAL A 489 -17.97 -33.93 40.11
N VAL A 490 -18.45 -33.40 41.23
CA VAL A 490 -18.43 -34.10 42.54
C VAL A 490 -19.29 -35.36 42.48
N SER A 491 -20.52 -35.26 41.96
CA SER A 491 -21.42 -36.41 41.84
C SER A 491 -20.83 -37.55 41.01
N GLU A 492 -20.20 -37.25 39.87
CA GLU A 492 -19.57 -38.26 39.01
C GLU A 492 -18.26 -38.79 39.62
N ALA A 493 -17.48 -37.94 40.28
CA ALA A 493 -16.27 -38.34 41.02
C ALA A 493 -16.61 -39.35 42.13
N GLU A 494 -17.64 -39.09 42.93
CA GLU A 494 -18.13 -39.99 43.97
C GLU A 494 -18.66 -41.30 43.38
N GLN A 495 -19.45 -41.23 42.31
CA GLN A 495 -20.02 -42.41 41.66
C GLN A 495 -18.94 -43.34 41.09
N GLN A 496 -17.84 -42.79 40.57
CA GLN A 496 -16.73 -43.55 40.00
C GLN A 496 -15.61 -43.84 41.01
N ASN A 497 -15.73 -43.36 42.25
CA ASN A 497 -14.67 -43.37 43.25
C ASN A 497 -13.33 -42.84 42.67
N ALA A 498 -13.42 -41.73 41.92
CA ALA A 498 -12.32 -41.09 41.23
C ALA A 498 -12.08 -39.69 41.81
N THR A 499 -10.83 -39.23 41.78
CA THR A 499 -10.47 -37.84 42.11
C THR A 499 -10.48 -36.95 40.87
N THR A 500 -10.74 -35.66 41.03
CA THR A 500 -10.60 -34.67 39.94
C THR A 500 -9.13 -34.38 39.66
N VAL A 501 -8.76 -34.25 38.38
CA VAL A 501 -7.39 -33.95 37.96
C VAL A 501 -7.13 -32.45 38.04
N GLU A 502 -6.07 -32.06 38.74
CA GLU A 502 -5.55 -30.69 38.71
C GLU A 502 -4.75 -30.45 37.43
N PHE A 503 -4.98 -29.32 36.77
CA PHE A 503 -4.33 -28.90 35.53
C PHE A 503 -3.19 -27.92 35.77
N ASN A 504 -2.18 -27.96 34.90
CA ASN A 504 -1.19 -26.89 34.81
C ASN A 504 -1.64 -25.84 33.78
N LEU A 505 -1.17 -24.60 33.91
CA LEU A 505 -1.44 -23.52 32.93
C LEU A 505 -0.99 -23.88 31.51
N GLN A 506 0.04 -24.73 31.37
CA GLN A 506 0.49 -25.21 30.06
C GLN A 506 -0.45 -26.25 29.43
N GLU A 507 -1.32 -26.88 30.23
CA GLU A 507 -2.22 -27.95 29.79
C GLU A 507 -3.60 -27.44 29.35
N ILE A 508 -3.95 -26.20 29.64
CA ILE A 508 -5.29 -25.65 29.37
C ILE A 508 -5.69 -25.77 27.89
N ARG A 509 -4.74 -25.60 26.96
CA ARG A 509 -4.98 -25.76 25.52
C ARG A 509 -5.20 -27.22 25.13
N ASN A 510 -4.48 -28.13 25.78
CA ASN A 510 -4.62 -29.57 25.56
C ASN A 510 -6.00 -30.05 25.99
N VAL A 511 -6.46 -29.60 27.16
CA VAL A 511 -7.80 -29.90 27.69
C VAL A 511 -8.90 -29.33 26.79
N ALA A 512 -8.70 -28.11 26.25
CA ALA A 512 -9.61 -27.54 25.27
C ALA A 512 -9.67 -28.38 23.98
N HIS A 513 -8.55 -28.77 23.37
CA HIS A 513 -8.58 -29.63 22.19
C HIS A 513 -9.23 -30.99 22.47
N LEU A 514 -8.96 -31.58 23.64
CA LEU A 514 -9.58 -32.82 24.09
C LEU A 514 -11.11 -32.68 24.13
N SER A 515 -11.63 -31.61 24.71
CA SER A 515 -13.08 -31.40 24.83
C SER A 515 -13.76 -31.31 23.47
N HIS A 516 -13.17 -30.58 22.51
CA HIS A 516 -13.67 -30.48 21.14
C HIS A 516 -13.66 -31.82 20.41
N ARG A 517 -12.60 -32.62 20.58
CA ARG A 517 -12.51 -33.98 20.00
C ARG A 517 -13.55 -34.93 20.60
N ILE A 518 -13.76 -34.87 21.91
CA ILE A 518 -14.81 -35.64 22.60
C ILE A 518 -16.20 -35.26 22.10
N MET A 519 -16.50 -33.97 22.02
CA MET A 519 -17.77 -33.48 21.46
C MET A 519 -18.00 -33.97 20.03
N ALA A 520 -16.96 -33.94 19.18
CA ALA A 520 -17.04 -34.47 17.81
C ALA A 520 -17.35 -35.98 17.79
N GLY A 521 -16.76 -36.75 18.71
CA GLY A 521 -17.02 -38.17 18.88
C GLY A 521 -18.47 -38.48 19.24
N VAL A 522 -18.99 -37.79 20.26
CA VAL A 522 -20.39 -37.95 20.72
C VAL A 522 -21.40 -37.49 19.66
N ARG A 523 -21.09 -36.44 18.88
CA ARG A 523 -21.95 -35.99 17.77
C ARG A 523 -22.02 -37.00 16.63
N GLY A 524 -20.90 -37.66 16.32
CA GLY A 524 -20.85 -38.70 15.29
C GLY A 524 -21.81 -39.86 15.56
N THR A 525 -22.15 -40.12 16.83
CA THR A 525 -23.07 -41.20 17.25
C THR A 525 -24.53 -40.78 17.34
N SER A 526 -24.84 -39.48 17.46
CA SER A 526 -26.18 -38.97 17.84
C SER A 526 -27.01 -38.42 16.67
N GLY A 527 -26.76 -38.86 15.43
CA GLY A 527 -27.60 -38.53 14.26
C GLY A 527 -27.05 -37.44 13.32
N GLY A 528 -25.81 -37.00 13.52
CA GLY A 528 -25.07 -36.18 12.55
C GLY A 528 -24.54 -37.00 11.35
N LYS A 529 -23.96 -36.33 10.35
CA LYS A 529 -23.14 -37.04 9.35
C LYS A 529 -22.05 -37.82 10.11
N PRO A 530 -21.80 -39.10 9.81
CA PRO A 530 -20.80 -39.88 10.53
C PRO A 530 -19.45 -39.19 10.41
N VAL A 531 -18.93 -38.72 11.54
CA VAL A 531 -17.59 -38.16 11.64
C VAL A 531 -16.70 -39.24 12.26
N ARG A 532 -15.64 -39.63 11.56
CA ARG A 532 -14.68 -40.58 12.10
C ARG A 532 -13.64 -39.81 12.91
N VAL A 533 -13.65 -40.01 14.22
CA VAL A 533 -12.67 -39.39 15.13
C VAL A 533 -11.56 -40.38 15.42
N SER A 534 -10.33 -40.04 15.04
CA SER A 534 -9.15 -40.87 15.28
C SER A 534 -8.64 -40.72 16.72
N ALA A 535 -7.89 -41.71 17.21
CA ALA A 535 -7.19 -41.58 18.48
C ALA A 535 -6.12 -40.46 18.39
N LYS A 536 -5.94 -39.69 19.46
CA LYS A 536 -4.95 -38.61 19.55
C LYS A 536 -4.60 -38.28 21.00
N SER A 537 -3.34 -37.90 21.23
CA SER A 537 -2.82 -37.50 22.54
C SER A 537 -2.64 -35.98 22.65
N TYR A 538 -2.91 -35.44 23.83
CA TYR A 538 -2.78 -34.03 24.22
C TYR A 538 -1.99 -33.92 25.52
N GLY A 539 -0.72 -34.35 25.50
CA GLY A 539 0.12 -34.41 26.70
C GLY A 539 -0.18 -35.66 27.51
N ARG A 540 -0.74 -35.52 28.71
CA ARG A 540 -1.18 -36.66 29.55
C ARG A 540 -2.66 -37.01 29.38
N PHE A 541 -3.35 -36.34 28.46
CA PHE A 541 -4.75 -36.60 28.15
C PHE A 541 -4.84 -37.24 26.77
N ASP A 542 -5.63 -38.31 26.65
CA ASP A 542 -5.78 -39.04 25.39
C ASP A 542 -7.24 -39.08 24.94
N TYR A 543 -7.45 -39.19 23.64
CA TYR A 543 -8.71 -39.56 23.04
C TYR A 543 -8.53 -40.90 22.29
N PRO A 544 -9.37 -41.92 22.50
CA PRO A 544 -10.41 -41.99 23.52
C PRO A 544 -9.83 -41.88 24.96
N PRO A 545 -10.59 -41.34 25.93
CA PRO A 545 -10.10 -41.11 27.28
C PRO A 545 -9.55 -42.36 27.97
N GLN A 546 -8.40 -42.20 28.62
CA GLN A 546 -7.75 -43.25 29.42
C GLN A 546 -7.50 -42.75 30.86
N PRO A 547 -7.37 -43.66 31.84
CA PRO A 547 -7.03 -43.29 33.21
C PRO A 547 -5.74 -42.48 33.28
N ILE A 548 -5.78 -41.41 34.07
CA ILE A 548 -4.67 -40.46 34.19
C ILE A 548 -3.91 -40.78 35.46
N ASN A 549 -2.60 -41.06 35.32
CA ASN A 549 -1.71 -41.19 36.46
C ASN A 549 -1.49 -39.82 37.11
N THR A 550 -2.34 -39.46 38.07
CA THR A 550 -2.09 -38.34 38.96
C THR A 550 -1.04 -38.77 40.00
N PRO A 551 0.00 -37.96 40.28
CA PRO A 551 0.80 -38.18 41.46
C PRO A 551 -0.14 -38.05 42.66
N VAL A 552 -0.30 -39.12 43.43
CA VAL A 552 -1.09 -39.11 44.66
C VAL A 552 -0.44 -38.06 45.58
N VAL A 553 -1.08 -36.89 45.71
CA VAL A 553 -0.75 -35.97 46.79
C VAL A 553 -1.16 -36.70 48.06
N ALA A 554 -0.16 -37.18 48.81
CA ALA A 554 -0.40 -37.81 50.10
C ALA A 554 -1.25 -36.86 50.96
N PRO A 555 -2.30 -37.33 51.63
CA PRO A 555 -3.11 -36.47 52.48
C PRO A 555 -2.21 -35.79 53.50
N VAL A 556 -2.19 -34.46 53.48
CA VAL A 556 -1.49 -33.67 54.50
C VAL A 556 -2.11 -34.04 55.83
N ALA A 557 -1.30 -34.68 56.69
CA ALA A 557 -1.72 -35.03 58.03
C ALA A 557 -2.21 -33.76 58.76
N PRO A 558 -3.37 -33.80 59.43
CA PRO A 558 -3.88 -32.65 60.17
C PRO A 558 -2.94 -32.37 61.35
N GLY A 559 -2.06 -31.39 61.20
CA GLY A 559 -1.13 -31.01 62.27
C GLY A 559 0.17 -30.30 61.88
N ALA A 560 0.50 -30.13 60.59
CA ALA A 560 1.71 -29.40 60.23
C ALA A 560 1.47 -27.87 60.31
N PRO A 561 2.22 -27.11 61.13
CA PRO A 561 2.04 -25.67 61.26
C PRO A 561 2.43 -24.94 59.97
N MET A 562 1.59 -23.99 59.54
CA MET A 562 1.85 -23.08 58.42
C MET A 562 3.16 -22.31 58.66
N SER A 563 4.20 -22.63 57.91
CA SER A 563 5.34 -21.74 57.75
C SER A 563 4.96 -20.63 56.77
N THR A 564 4.95 -19.39 57.25
CA THR A 564 4.79 -18.16 56.46
C THR A 564 5.81 -18.08 55.31
N PRO A 565 5.40 -17.62 54.11
CA PRO A 565 6.34 -17.44 53.02
C PRO A 565 7.20 -16.21 53.28
N ALA A 566 8.51 -16.40 53.26
CA ALA A 566 9.49 -15.33 53.29
C ALA A 566 9.40 -14.53 52.00
N ASN A 567 9.13 -13.22 52.14
CA ASN A 567 9.40 -12.22 51.12
C ASN A 567 10.85 -12.37 50.63
N SER A 568 11.03 -12.72 49.37
CA SER A 568 12.27 -12.46 48.64
C SER A 568 11.93 -11.62 47.43
N ALA A 569 12.40 -10.38 47.49
CA ALA A 569 12.36 -9.41 46.42
C ALA A 569 13.34 -9.83 45.31
N LEU A 570 12.85 -9.83 44.07
CA LEU A 570 13.50 -9.30 42.87
C LEU A 570 12.49 -9.26 41.71
#